data_AF-A0A961JQK0-F1
#
_entry.id   AF-A0A961JQK0-F1
#
_cell.length_a   1.000
_cell.length_b   1.000
_cell.length_c   1.000
_cell.angle_alpha   90.00
_cell.angle_beta   90.00
_cell.angle_gamma   90.00
#
_symmetry.space_group_name_H-M   'P 1'
#
loop_
_entity.id
_entity.type
_entity.pdbx_description
1 polymer ?
#
loop_
_entity_poly.entity_id
_entity_poly.type
_entity_poly.pdbx_seq_one_letter_code
_entity_poly.pdbx_strand_id
1 'polypeptide(L)' 'GLDIRFHAGAVDASELPSSYKNAASVVAQIESYGLAEIEDYIDPYGCIMAGDLPPFWKTKTRGRR' A
#
# COMPACT_ATOMS: atom_id res chain seq x y z
N GLY A 1 -15.08 -9.42 -2.81
CA GLY A 1 -14.40 -8.14 -2.52
C GLY A 1 -13.32 -8.40 -1.50
N LEU A 2 -12.26 -7.58 -1.48
CA LEU A 2 -11.16 -7.71 -0.51
C LEU A 2 -11.61 -7.26 0.89
N ASP A 3 -11.27 -8.02 1.94
CA ASP A 3 -11.42 -7.58 3.34
C ASP A 3 -10.22 -6.71 3.73
N ILE A 4 -10.41 -5.39 3.77
CA ILE A 4 -9.33 -4.44 4.06
C ILE A 4 -9.65 -3.74 5.38
N ARG A 5 -8.70 -3.79 6.32
CA ARG A 5 -8.84 -3.17 7.65
C ARG A 5 -7.65 -2.25 7.94
N PHE A 6 -7.89 -1.22 8.74
CA PHE A 6 -6.88 -0.24 9.14
C PHE A 6 -6.70 -0.26 10.66
N HIS A 7 -5.50 -0.59 11.13
CA HIS A 7 -5.23 -0.76 12.56
C HIS A 7 -5.37 0.56 13.33
N ALA A 8 -4.86 1.66 12.79
CA ALA A 8 -4.98 3.01 13.37
C ALA A 8 -6.39 3.63 13.19
N GLY A 9 -7.36 2.88 12.65
CA GLY A 9 -8.75 3.28 12.45
C GLY A 9 -8.99 4.21 11.26
N ALA A 10 -8.06 5.13 10.97
CA ALA A 10 -8.15 6.02 9.81
C ALA A 10 -7.64 5.34 8.53
N VAL A 11 -8.42 5.45 7.46
CA VAL A 11 -8.05 4.99 6.11
C VAL A 11 -6.93 5.87 5.56
N ASP A 12 -5.85 5.25 5.10
CA ASP A 12 -4.84 5.94 4.29
C ASP A 12 -5.24 5.87 2.81
N ALA A 13 -5.66 7.01 2.24
CA ALA A 13 -6.08 7.09 0.85
C ALA A 13 -4.95 6.80 -0.15
N SER A 14 -3.69 7.01 0.24
CA SER A 14 -2.54 6.76 -0.62
C SER A 14 -2.25 5.28 -0.84
N GLU A 15 -2.80 4.42 0.01
CA GLU A 15 -2.61 2.96 0.00
C GLU A 15 -3.79 2.21 -0.64
N LEU A 16 -4.83 2.94 -1.11
CA LEU A 16 -5.94 2.31 -1.81
C LEU A 16 -5.46 1.72 -3.15
N PRO A 17 -6.08 0.62 -3.65
CA PRO A 17 -5.71 0.03 -4.94
C PRO A 17 -5.70 1.02 -6.11
N SER A 18 -6.58 2.03 -6.06
CA SER A 18 -6.67 3.12 -7.05
C SER A 18 -5.46 4.07 -7.06
N SER A 19 -4.68 4.10 -5.99
CA SER A 19 -3.53 4.98 -5.82
C SER A 19 -2.24 4.38 -6.41
N TYR A 20 -2.26 3.09 -6.76
CA TYR A 20 -1.16 2.42 -7.44
C TYR A 20 -1.34 2.42 -8.96
N LYS A 21 -0.26 2.10 -9.67
CA LYS A 21 -0.32 1.77 -11.09
C LYS A 21 -1.23 0.56 -11.30
N ASN A 22 -1.93 0.55 -12.43
CA ASN A 22 -2.72 -0.62 -12.83
C ASN A 22 -1.80 -1.85 -12.98
N ALA A 23 -2.13 -2.94 -12.27
CA ALA A 23 -1.31 -4.14 -12.26
C ALA A 23 -1.17 -4.78 -13.65
N ALA A 24 -2.24 -4.83 -14.44
CA ALA A 24 -2.21 -5.40 -15.78
C ALA A 24 -1.29 -4.60 -16.72
N SER A 25 -1.25 -3.28 -16.57
CA SER A 25 -0.30 -2.44 -17.32
C SER A 25 1.16 -2.73 -16.93
N VAL A 26 1.44 -2.95 -15.65
CA VAL A 26 2.78 -3.28 -15.17
C VAL A 26 3.23 -4.65 -15.68
N VAL A 27 2.34 -5.66 -15.64
CA VAL A 27 2.59 -7.01 -16.17
C VAL A 27 2.90 -6.96 -17.67
N ALA A 28 2.09 -6.26 -18.47
CA ALA A 28 2.32 -6.11 -19.91
C ALA A 28 3.67 -5.44 -20.21
N GLN A 29 4.10 -4.48 -19.38
CA GLN A 29 5.39 -3.83 -19.54
C GLN A 29 6.55 -4.76 -19.25
N ILE A 30 6.47 -5.61 -18.22
CA ILE A 30 7.48 -6.62 -17.90
C ILE A 30 7.74 -7.52 -19.12
N GLU A 31 6.68 -8.00 -19.77
CA GLU A 31 6.76 -8.80 -20.99
C GLU A 31 7.36 -8.02 -22.15
N SER A 32 6.83 -6.83 -22.46
CA SER A 32 7.23 -6.04 -23.63
C SER A 32 8.71 -5.63 -23.64
N TYR A 33 9.29 -5.45 -22.46
CA TYR A 33 10.68 -5.04 -22.29
C TYR A 33 11.59 -6.19 -21.84
N GLY A 34 11.07 -7.41 -21.66
CA GLY A 34 11.83 -8.57 -21.21
C GLY A 34 12.51 -8.36 -19.85
N LEU A 35 11.83 -7.72 -18.90
CA LEU A 35 12.44 -7.30 -17.63
C LEU A 35 12.57 -8.45 -16.62
N ALA A 36 11.64 -9.38 -16.63
CA ALA A 36 11.56 -10.52 -15.72
C ALA A 36 10.61 -11.60 -16.26
N GLU A 37 10.71 -12.80 -15.71
CA GLU A 37 9.73 -13.88 -15.85
C GLU A 37 8.80 -13.87 -14.64
N ILE A 38 7.48 -14.04 -14.86
CA ILE A 38 6.49 -14.12 -13.80
C ILE A 38 6.16 -15.59 -13.57
N GLU A 39 6.56 -16.11 -12.41
CA GLU A 39 6.36 -17.52 -12.04
C GLU A 39 4.93 -17.81 -11.57
N ASP A 40 4.33 -16.89 -10.81
CA ASP A 40 3.02 -17.13 -10.18
C ASP A 40 2.29 -15.82 -9.84
N TYR A 41 0.98 -15.95 -9.58
CA TYR A 41 0.09 -14.87 -9.16
C TYR A 41 -0.58 -15.21 -7.82
N ILE A 42 -0.66 -14.20 -6.95
CA ILE A 42 -1.33 -14.32 -5.66
C ILE A 42 -2.54 -13.40 -5.65
N ASP A 43 -3.73 -13.99 -5.56
CA ASP A 43 -4.97 -13.26 -5.34
C ASP A 43 -5.22 -13.10 -3.84
N PRO A 44 -5.07 -11.90 -3.27
CA PRO A 44 -5.29 -11.71 -1.85
C PRO A 44 -6.79 -11.83 -1.51
N TYR A 45 -7.09 -12.36 -0.33
CA TYR A 45 -8.44 -12.31 0.24
C TYR A 45 -8.69 -11.01 1.01
N GLY A 46 -7.62 -10.39 1.53
CA GLY A 46 -7.68 -9.20 2.34
C GLY A 46 -6.32 -8.78 2.89
N CYS A 47 -6.28 -7.64 3.58
CA CYS A 47 -5.10 -7.14 4.27
C CYS A 47 -5.45 -6.31 5.51
N ILE A 48 -4.51 -6.24 6.46
CA ILE A 48 -4.57 -5.30 7.58
C ILE A 48 -3.44 -4.30 7.38
N MET A 49 -3.82 -3.06 7.08
CA MET A 49 -2.91 -1.94 6.88
C MET A 49 -2.73 -1.16 8.18
N ALA A 50 -1.62 -0.43 8.29
CA ALA A 50 -1.38 0.45 9.43
C ALA A 50 -2.47 1.54 9.53
N GLY A 51 -2.88 2.12 8.40
CA GLY A 51 -3.75 3.29 8.34
C GLY A 51 -2.96 4.59 8.43
N ASP A 52 -3.67 5.72 8.47
CA ASP A 52 -3.06 7.03 8.60
C ASP A 52 -2.43 7.19 10.00
N LEU A 53 -1.10 7.26 10.04
CA LEU A 53 -0.32 7.43 11.26
C LEU A 53 0.44 8.77 11.19
N PRO A 54 0.30 9.65 12.20
CA PRO A 54 1.10 10.85 12.24
C PRO A 54 2.58 10.49 12.36
N PRO A 55 3.48 11.18 11.66
CA PRO A 55 4.90 10.95 11.80
C PRO A 55 5.34 11.12 13.25
N PHE A 56 6.09 10.14 13.78
CA PHE A 56 6.49 10.06 15.19
C PHE A 56 7.19 11.33 15.72
N TRP A 57 7.80 12.12 14.84
CA TRP A 57 8.50 13.35 15.17
C TRP A 57 7.58 14.58 15.34
N LYS A 58 6.32 14.53 14.89
CA LYS A 58 5.33 15.60 15.14
C LYS A 58 4.88 15.62 16.60
N THR A 59 4.90 14.49 17.30
CA THR A 59 4.54 14.32 18.71
C THR A 59 5.69 14.65 19.68
N LYS A 60 6.66 15.50 19.30
CA LYS A 60 7.65 16.01 20.26
C LYS A 60 6.96 17.00 21.22
N THR A 61 6.74 16.57 22.45
CA THR A 61 6.42 17.47 23.57
C THR A 61 7.49 18.55 23.61
N ARG A 62 7.10 19.83 23.43
CA ARG A 62 7.99 20.98 23.67
C ARG A 62 8.63 20.78 25.04
N GLY A 63 9.94 20.49 25.06
CA GLY A 63 10.69 20.33 26.30
C GLY A 63 10.39 21.50 27.22
N ARG A 64 10.02 21.19 28.48
CA ARG A 64 9.82 22.18 29.54
C ARG A 64 11.05 23.10 29.57
N ARG A 65 10.79 24.40 29.45
CA ARG A 65 11.73 25.45 29.85
C ARG A 65 12.06 25.32 31.32
#